data_AF-A0A8J2KY77-F1
#
_entry.id   AF-A0A8J2KY77-F1
#
_cell.length_a   1.000
_cell.length_b   1.000
_cell.length_c   1.000
_cell.angle_alpha   90.00
_cell.angle_beta   90.00
_cell.angle_gamma   90.00
#
_symmetry.space_group_name_H-M   'P 1'
#
loop_
_entity.id
_entity.type
_entity.pdbx_description
1 polymer ?
#
loop_
_entity_poly.entity_id
_entity_poly.type
_entity_poly.pdbx_seq_one_letter_code
_entity_poly.pdbx_strand_id
1 'polypeptide(L)'
;YVKSVLGEAILGSHHYGVNHGDHLPFLFPMDLMPKINKAHSLYSFSKSWVKFFVDFVSNDRLMLRFEGVNVPPQTKTGPLVYFEVNKKPKLLKQAPFQARLDFLKSIGIL
;
A
#
# COMPACT_ATOMS: atom_id res chain seq x y z
N TYR A 1 -6.44 12.38 -0.91
CA TYR A 1 -7.47 11.33 -0.81
C TYR A 1 -7.49 10.53 -2.11
N VAL A 2 -7.27 9.21 -2.01
CA VAL A 2 -7.38 8.26 -3.12
C VAL A 2 -8.82 7.76 -3.08
N LYS A 3 -9.55 7.89 -4.20
CA LYS A 3 -10.87 7.25 -4.35
C LYS A 3 -10.66 5.74 -4.40
N SER A 4 -11.52 4.96 -3.76
CA SER A 4 -11.48 3.50 -3.88
C SER A 4 -11.63 3.13 -5.35
N VAL A 5 -10.65 2.40 -5.90
CA VAL A 5 -10.66 1.95 -7.30
C VAL A 5 -11.83 0.99 -7.53
N LEU A 6 -12.20 0.19 -6.52
CA LEU A 6 -13.39 -0.65 -6.54
C LEU A 6 -14.69 0.17 -6.42
N GLY A 7 -14.70 1.21 -5.57
CA GLY A 7 -15.90 2.02 -5.29
C GLY A 7 -16.43 2.79 -6.50
N GLU A 8 -15.54 3.34 -7.33
CA GLU A 8 -15.91 4.11 -8.54
C GLU A 8 -16.20 3.20 -9.74
N ALA A 9 -15.51 2.06 -9.86
CA ALA A 9 -15.63 1.18 -11.03
C ALA A 9 -16.82 0.21 -11.00
N ILE A 10 -17.28 -0.23 -9.82
CA ILE A 10 -18.25 -1.35 -9.70
C ILE A 10 -19.57 -0.94 -9.04
N LEU A 11 -19.56 -0.04 -8.05
CA LEU A 11 -20.71 0.13 -7.14
C LEU A 11 -21.41 1.49 -7.21
N GLY A 12 -20.95 2.42 -8.05
CA GLY A 12 -21.48 3.80 -8.08
C GLY A 12 -21.42 4.49 -6.72
N SER A 13 -20.54 4.02 -5.84
CA SER A 13 -20.55 4.39 -4.42
C SER A 13 -19.38 5.33 -4.15
N HIS A 14 -19.67 6.55 -3.70
CA HIS A 14 -18.67 7.59 -3.37
C HIS A 14 -17.95 7.31 -2.04
N HIS A 15 -17.52 6.07 -1.81
CA HIS A 15 -16.73 5.73 -0.63
C HIS A 15 -15.27 6.13 -0.89
N TYR A 16 -14.83 7.17 -0.19
CA TYR A 16 -13.44 7.60 -0.17
C TYR A 16 -12.65 6.77 0.83
N GLY A 17 -11.49 6.24 0.43
CA GLY A 17 -10.66 5.40 1.28
C GLY A 17 -9.94 4.31 0.50
N VAL A 18 -9.21 3.47 1.23
CA VAL A 18 -8.59 2.25 0.74
C VAL A 18 -9.18 1.08 1.51
N ASN A 19 -9.88 0.20 0.81
CA ASN A 19 -10.51 -0.98 1.38
C ASN A 19 -9.62 -2.22 1.20
N HIS A 20 -10.01 -3.30 1.86
CA HIS A 20 -9.42 -4.61 1.60
C HIS A 20 -9.61 -4.98 0.11
N GLY A 21 -8.53 -5.39 -0.55
CA GLY A 21 -8.54 -5.75 -1.97
C GLY A 21 -8.31 -4.61 -2.96
N ASP A 22 -8.42 -3.32 -2.56
CA ASP A 22 -8.21 -2.17 -3.47
C ASP A 22 -6.79 -2.12 -4.10
N HIS A 23 -5.83 -2.84 -3.51
CA HIS A 23 -4.46 -2.92 -3.99
C HIS A 23 -4.27 -3.94 -5.13
N LEU A 24 -5.17 -4.91 -5.28
CA LEU A 24 -5.04 -6.02 -6.23
C LEU A 24 -5.09 -5.58 -7.71
N PRO A 25 -5.99 -4.66 -8.13
CA PRO A 25 -6.05 -4.23 -9.53
C PRO A 25 -4.78 -3.51 -10.02
N PHE A 26 -3.92 -3.07 -9.09
CA PHE A 26 -2.62 -2.49 -9.42
C PHE A 26 -1.52 -3.53 -9.65
N LEU A 27 -1.74 -4.77 -9.23
CA LEU A 27 -0.79 -5.88 -9.33
C LEU A 27 -1.19 -6.88 -10.41
N PHE A 28 -2.48 -7.13 -10.57
CA PHE A 28 -3.02 -8.18 -11.42
C PHE A 28 -4.07 -7.64 -12.37
N PRO A 29 -4.13 -8.14 -13.62
CA PRO A 29 -5.30 -7.94 -14.46
C PRO A 29 -6.50 -8.67 -13.83
N MET A 30 -7.62 -7.96 -13.69
CA MET A 30 -8.85 -8.50 -13.11
C MET A 30 -9.96 -8.46 -14.17
N ASP A 31 -10.57 -9.60 -14.50
CA ASP A 31 -11.50 -9.72 -15.64
C ASP A 31 -12.74 -8.83 -15.52
N LEU A 32 -13.21 -8.58 -14.29
CA LEU A 32 -14.41 -7.77 -14.01
C LEU A 32 -14.08 -6.31 -13.66
N MET A 33 -12.83 -5.85 -13.86
CA MET A 33 -12.44 -4.47 -13.58
C MET A 33 -11.99 -3.72 -14.83
N PRO A 34 -12.28 -2.42 -14.92
CA PRO A 34 -11.73 -1.57 -15.97
C PRO A 34 -10.20 -1.62 -15.97
N LYS A 35 -9.61 -1.72 -17.17
CA LYS A 35 -8.16 -1.61 -17.33
C LYS A 35 -7.70 -0.21 -16.93
N ILE A 36 -6.58 -0.13 -16.21
CA ILE A 36 -5.98 1.15 -15.84
C ILE A 36 -5.47 1.84 -17.12
N ASN A 37 -6.02 3.02 -17.42
CA ASN A 37 -5.60 3.81 -18.58
C ASN A 37 -4.15 4.28 -18.42
N LYS A 38 -3.31 4.07 -19.45
CA LYS A 38 -1.89 4.44 -19.47
C LYS A 38 -1.62 5.94 -19.26
N ALA A 39 -2.55 6.79 -19.67
CA ALA A 39 -2.46 8.24 -19.48
C ALA A 39 -2.79 8.67 -18.03
N HIS A 40 -3.38 7.78 -17.23
CA HIS A 40 -3.81 8.09 -15.87
C HIS A 40 -2.68 7.86 -14.86
N SER A 41 -2.61 8.70 -13.82
CA SER A 41 -1.56 8.61 -12.78
C SER A 41 -1.52 7.25 -12.06
N LEU A 42 -2.66 6.57 -11.98
CA LEU A 42 -2.78 5.20 -11.44
C LEU A 42 -1.96 4.17 -12.23
N TYR A 43 -1.70 4.39 -13.51
CA TYR A 43 -0.85 3.49 -14.31
C TYR A 43 0.61 3.58 -13.88
N SER A 44 1.11 4.79 -13.62
CA SER A 44 2.46 4.98 -13.07
C SER A 44 2.58 4.34 -11.70
N PHE A 45 1.57 4.52 -10.84
CA PHE A 45 1.52 3.86 -9.54
C PHE A 45 1.54 2.33 -9.66
N SER A 46 0.70 1.74 -10.54
CA SER A 46 0.69 0.29 -10.79
C SER A 46 2.06 -0.22 -11.22
N LYS A 47 2.75 0.46 -12.14
CA LYS A 47 4.12 0.10 -12.55
C LYS A 47 5.11 0.15 -11.38
N SER A 48 5.08 1.23 -10.58
CA SER A 48 5.92 1.34 -9.39
C SER A 48 5.64 0.22 -8.40
N TRP A 49 4.37 -0.14 -8.21
CA TRP A 49 3.91 -1.14 -7.26
C TRP A 49 4.30 -2.55 -7.68
N VAL A 50 4.08 -2.92 -8.95
CA VAL A 50 4.56 -4.18 -9.53
C VAL A 50 6.08 -4.27 -9.43
N LYS A 51 6.80 -3.20 -9.81
CA LYS A 51 8.26 -3.17 -9.74
C LYS A 51 8.75 -3.41 -8.32
N PHE A 52 8.12 -2.83 -7.31
CA PHE A 52 8.51 -3.00 -5.91
C PHE A 52 8.46 -4.46 -5.45
N PHE A 53 7.39 -5.18 -5.79
CA PHE A 53 7.29 -6.62 -5.48
C PHE A 53 8.26 -7.45 -6.31
N VAL A 54 8.40 -7.16 -7.59
CA VAL A 54 9.37 -7.86 -8.45
C VAL A 54 10.79 -7.66 -7.93
N ASP A 55 11.17 -6.44 -7.54
CA ASP A 55 12.47 -6.13 -6.96
C ASP A 55 12.71 -6.89 -5.66
N PHE A 56 11.68 -7.04 -4.81
CA PHE A 56 11.73 -7.82 -3.57
C PHE A 56 11.95 -9.31 -3.83
N VAL A 57 11.30 -9.88 -4.83
CA VAL A 57 11.45 -11.30 -5.17
C VAL A 57 12.73 -11.59 -5.94
N SER A 58 13.20 -10.64 -6.75
CA SER A 58 14.28 -10.88 -7.73
C SER A 58 15.67 -10.54 -7.22
N ASN A 59 15.79 -9.85 -6.08
CA ASN A 59 17.09 -9.44 -5.55
C ASN A 59 17.23 -9.76 -4.06
N ASP A 60 18.43 -10.20 -3.66
CA ASP A 60 18.89 -10.19 -2.26
C ASP A 60 19.22 -8.78 -1.74
N ARG A 61 18.65 -7.73 -2.37
CA ARG A 61 18.88 -6.34 -1.96
C ARG A 61 18.23 -6.14 -0.60
N LEU A 62 19.06 -5.87 0.40
CA LEU A 62 18.61 -5.54 1.75
C LEU A 62 17.76 -4.27 1.80
N MET A 63 17.75 -3.44 0.75
CA MET A 63 17.05 -2.15 0.72
C MET A 63 16.21 -2.03 -0.54
N LEU A 64 14.90 -2.00 -0.36
CA LEU A 64 13.94 -1.76 -1.44
C LEU A 64 13.81 -0.26 -1.70
N ARG A 65 13.29 0.10 -2.88
CA ARG A 65 13.01 1.50 -3.23
C ARG A 65 11.66 1.62 -3.91
N PHE A 66 10.85 2.58 -3.46
CA PHE A 66 9.55 2.89 -4.04
C PHE A 66 9.43 4.39 -4.28
N GLU A 67 9.26 4.79 -5.54
CA GLU A 67 9.08 6.20 -5.95
C GLU A 67 10.06 7.18 -5.28
N GLY A 68 11.34 6.79 -5.23
CA GLY A 68 12.40 7.62 -4.65
C GLY A 68 12.67 7.40 -3.17
N VAL A 69 11.78 6.73 -2.44
CA VAL A 69 11.92 6.42 -1.01
C VAL A 69 12.59 5.08 -0.81
N ASN A 70 13.63 5.05 0.02
CA ASN A 70 14.28 3.81 0.43
C ASN A 70 13.48 3.16 1.56
N VAL A 71 13.19 1.87 1.42
CA VAL A 71 12.47 1.06 2.40
C VAL A 71 13.47 0.05 2.99
N PRO A 72 13.97 0.31 4.21
CA PRO A 72 14.93 -0.57 4.86
C PRO A 72 14.26 -1.88 5.32
N PRO A 73 15.04 -2.93 5.56
CA PRO A 73 14.51 -4.17 6.10
C PRO A 73 14.13 -3.95 7.57
N GLN A 74 13.07 -4.62 8.02
CA GLN A 74 12.67 -4.58 9.42
C GLN A 74 13.66 -5.39 10.27
N THR A 75 14.12 -4.80 11.37
CA THR A 75 14.94 -5.52 12.35
C THR A 75 14.06 -6.37 13.27
N LYS A 76 14.57 -7.53 13.70
CA LYS A 76 13.82 -8.46 14.57
C LYS A 76 13.51 -7.89 15.96
N THR A 77 14.37 -7.00 16.46
CA THR A 77 14.34 -6.50 17.85
C THR A 77 14.06 -5.00 17.94
N GLY A 78 14.04 -4.28 16.81
CA GLY A 78 13.78 -2.85 16.79
C GLY A 78 12.28 -2.52 16.71
N PRO A 79 11.93 -1.23 16.88
CA PRO A 79 10.56 -0.78 16.68
C PRO A 79 10.10 -1.07 15.24
N LEU A 80 8.81 -1.37 15.08
CA LEU A 80 8.21 -1.54 13.77
C LEU A 80 8.24 -0.21 13.00
N VAL A 81 8.85 -0.24 11.82
CA VAL A 81 8.84 0.86 10.87
C VAL A 81 7.80 0.54 9.81
N TYR A 82 6.85 1.44 9.62
CA TYR A 82 5.79 1.28 8.62
C TYR A 82 6.15 2.06 7.38
N PHE A 83 5.80 1.52 6.22
CA PHE A 83 5.95 2.22 4.95
C PHE A 83 4.56 2.62 4.44
N GLU A 84 4.30 3.94 4.37
CA GLU A 84 3.06 4.46 3.80
C GLU A 84 3.20 4.58 2.29
N VAL A 85 2.34 3.84 1.59
CA VAL A 85 2.23 3.85 0.13
C VAL A 85 1.08 4.79 -0.26
N ASN A 86 1.43 5.99 -0.70
CA ASN A 86 0.47 7.04 -1.09
C ASN A 86 1.11 7.94 -2.15
N LYS A 87 0.42 9.02 -2.58
CA LYS A 87 0.93 10.01 -3.55
C LYS A 87 2.30 10.60 -3.18
N LYS A 88 2.62 10.61 -1.88
CA LYS A 88 3.94 10.98 -1.34
C LYS A 88 4.34 9.87 -0.36
N PRO A 89 5.06 8.84 -0.83
CA PRO A 89 5.44 7.72 0.03
C PRO A 89 6.39 8.19 1.12
N LYS A 90 6.33 7.55 2.30
CA LYS A 90 7.19 7.87 3.43
C LYS A 90 7.26 6.74 4.44
N LEU A 91 8.34 6.72 5.22
CA LEU A 91 8.47 5.87 6.40
C LEU A 91 7.77 6.52 7.60
N LEU A 92 7.09 5.71 8.40
CA LEU A 92 6.46 6.10 9.65
C LEU A 92 7.14 5.35 10.79
N LYS A 93 7.56 6.09 11.82
CA LYS A 93 8.19 5.53 13.03
C LYS A 93 7.19 4.93 14.02
N GLN A 94 5.91 5.16 13.80
CA GLN A 94 4.81 4.70 14.64
C GLN A 94 3.67 4.19 13.75
N ALA A 95 2.88 3.26 14.27
CA ALA A 95 1.71 2.78 13.56
C ALA A 95 0.70 3.94 13.39
N PRO A 96 0.14 4.16 12.19
CA PRO A 96 -0.89 5.20 12.00
C PRO A 96 -2.18 4.93 12.80
N PHE A 97 -2.31 3.74 13.38
CA PHE A 97 -3.42 3.28 14.22
C PHE A 97 -2.98 2.92 15.65
N GLN A 98 -1.90 3.53 16.15
CA GLN A 98 -1.32 3.23 17.46
C GLN A 98 -2.37 3.29 18.60
N ALA A 99 -3.21 4.32 18.62
CA ALA A 99 -4.26 4.46 19.64
C ALA A 99 -5.23 3.26 19.69
N ARG A 100 -5.51 2.62 18.55
CA ARG A 100 -6.35 1.40 18.49
C ARG A 100 -5.60 0.19 19.03
N LEU A 101 -4.30 0.07 18.74
CA LEU A 101 -3.47 -0.98 19.32
C LEU A 101 -3.39 -0.85 20.83
N ASP A 102 -3.21 0.38 21.33
CA ASP A 102 -3.15 0.65 22.76
C ASP A 102 -4.48 0.33 23.45
N PHE A 103 -5.60 0.66 22.82
CA PHE A 103 -6.93 0.25 23.29
C PHE A 103 -7.08 -1.27 23.35
N LEU A 104 -6.74 -1.99 22.27
CA LEU A 104 -6.85 -3.46 22.24
C LEU A 104 -5.97 -4.13 23.32
N LYS A 105 -4.79 -3.57 23.59
CA LYS A 105 -3.92 -4.00 24.71
C LYS A 105 -4.57 -3.74 26.06
N SER A 106 -5.20 -2.58 26.25
CA SER A 106 -5.84 -2.23 27.52
C SER A 106 -6.98 -3.16 27.90
N ILE A 107 -7.59 -3.85 26.93
CA ILE A 107 -8.65 -4.84 27.14
C ILE A 107 -8.17 -6.30 26.98
N GLY A 108 -6.85 -6.54 26.88
CA GLY A 108 -6.27 -7.88 26.87
C GLY A 108 -6.45 -8.69 25.58
N ILE A 109 -6.72 -8.05 24.43
CA ILE A 109 -6.80 -8.72 23.12
C ILE A 109 -5.42 -8.87 22.47
N LEU A 110 -4.51 -7.93 22.74
CA LEU A 110 -3.11 -7.92 22.29
C LEU A 110 -2.17 -7.83 23.49
#